data_AF-A0A8R1EDY5-F1
#
_entry.id   AF-A0A8R1EDY5-F1
#
_cell.length_a   1.000
_cell.length_b   1.000
_cell.length_c   1.000
_cell.angle_alpha   90.00
_cell.angle_beta   90.00
_cell.angle_gamma   90.00
#
_symmetry.space_group_name_H-M   'P 1'
#
loop_
_entity.id
_entity.type
_entity.pdbx_description
1 polymer ?
#
loop_
_entity_poly.entity_id
_entity_poly.type
_entity_poly.pdbx_seq_one_letter_code
_entity_poly.pdbx_strand_id
1 'polypeptide(L)'
;MTTGNLQIAIYGFTSPIRNFEAAGISYETNIIRDKITLGHCTLPIYKNSPVSTQKEESKKSSEEPVELRKELFDADNEKYEKYLMKLDPNDCKNQDHYKVLGLSKLRWQATSDEIRFCCELGGFF
;
A
#
# COMPACT_ATOMS: atom_id res chain seq x y z
N MET A 1 26.14 -33.57 -35.15
CA MET A 1 25.86 -32.24 -34.58
C MET A 1 25.81 -32.38 -33.06
N THR A 2 26.88 -32.00 -32.35
CA THR A 2 26.92 -32.01 -30.87
C THR A 2 27.55 -30.70 -30.39
N THR A 3 26.79 -29.62 -30.50
CA THR A 3 27.25 -28.25 -30.17
C THR A 3 26.65 -27.73 -28.87
N GLY A 4 26.20 -28.61 -27.96
CA GLY A 4 25.53 -28.22 -26.70
C GLY A 4 26.46 -28.13 -25.48
N ASN A 5 27.49 -28.97 -25.40
CA ASN A 5 28.22 -29.18 -24.13
C ASN A 5 29.52 -28.35 -23.99
N LEU A 6 29.96 -27.65 -25.05
CA LEU A 6 31.19 -26.83 -25.01
C LEU A 6 30.92 -25.39 -24.54
N GLN A 7 29.68 -24.92 -24.63
CA GLN A 7 29.31 -23.53 -24.31
C GLN A 7 29.27 -23.25 -22.81
N ILE A 8 28.96 -24.24 -21.99
CA ILE A 8 28.93 -24.11 -20.52
C ILE A 8 30.35 -23.96 -19.95
N ALA A 9 31.34 -24.60 -20.57
CA ALA A 9 32.73 -24.57 -20.10
C ALA A 9 33.38 -23.19 -20.26
N ILE A 10 33.06 -22.43 -21.32
CA ILE A 10 33.72 -21.13 -21.58
C ILE A 10 33.28 -20.05 -20.58
N TYR A 11 32.03 -20.09 -20.09
CA TYR A 11 31.53 -19.10 -19.12
C TYR A 11 32.16 -19.25 -17.72
N GLY A 12 32.67 -20.43 -17.38
CA GLY A 12 33.29 -20.69 -16.07
C GLY A 12 34.76 -20.25 -15.94
N PHE A 13 35.46 -20.01 -17.06
CA PHE A 13 36.89 -19.70 -17.07
C PHE A 13 37.23 -18.24 -17.38
N THR A 14 36.24 -17.36 -17.52
CA THR A 14 36.51 -15.93 -17.61
C THR A 14 36.93 -15.42 -16.24
N SER A 15 38.20 -15.05 -16.10
CA SER A 15 38.70 -14.37 -14.91
C SER A 15 37.78 -13.19 -14.58
N PRO A 16 37.14 -13.15 -13.41
CA PRO A 16 36.28 -12.03 -13.07
C PRO A 16 37.13 -10.75 -13.08
N ILE A 17 36.73 -9.80 -13.92
CA ILE A 17 37.37 -8.47 -13.96
C ILE A 17 37.12 -7.84 -12.59
N ARG A 18 38.19 -7.62 -11.82
CA ARG A 18 38.11 -7.00 -10.50
C ARG A 18 37.89 -5.51 -10.67
N ASN A 19 36.64 -5.08 -10.56
CA ASN A 19 36.29 -3.66 -10.47
C ASN A 19 36.54 -3.20 -9.04
N PHE A 20 37.55 -2.35 -8.84
CA PHE A 20 37.80 -1.71 -7.56
C PHE A 20 36.96 -0.43 -7.48
N GLU A 21 35.82 -0.52 -6.82
CA GLU A 21 34.96 0.63 -6.52
C GLU A 21 35.36 1.25 -5.18
N ALA A 22 35.17 2.56 -5.02
CA ALA A 22 35.31 3.20 -3.71
C ALA A 22 34.34 2.53 -2.72
N ALA A 23 34.87 2.11 -1.57
CA ALA A 23 34.19 1.21 -0.62
C ALA A 23 32.72 1.58 -0.36
N GLY A 24 31.80 0.66 -0.64
CA GLY A 24 30.39 0.77 -0.23
C GLY A 24 29.42 -0.04 -1.09
N ILE A 25 29.35 0.25 -2.39
CA ILE A 25 28.21 -0.18 -3.22
C ILE A 25 28.25 -1.68 -3.57
N SER A 26 29.36 -2.18 -4.08
CA SER A 26 29.52 -3.60 -4.41
C SER A 26 29.41 -4.53 -3.19
N TYR A 27 29.95 -4.10 -2.04
CA TYR A 27 29.88 -4.85 -0.78
C TYR A 27 28.43 -4.95 -0.27
N GLU A 28 27.72 -3.83 -0.22
CA GLU A 28 26.31 -3.80 0.20
C GLU A 28 25.44 -4.65 -0.73
N THR A 29 25.62 -4.53 -2.04
CA THR A 29 24.83 -5.32 -3.01
C THR A 29 25.13 -6.82 -2.94
N ASN A 30 26.37 -7.22 -2.65
CA ASN A 30 26.72 -8.63 -2.43
C ASN A 30 26.03 -9.18 -1.17
N ILE A 31 26.03 -8.44 -0.06
CA ILE A 31 25.35 -8.86 1.18
C ILE A 31 23.84 -9.04 0.96
N ILE A 32 23.21 -8.13 0.20
CA ILE A 32 21.78 -8.26 -0.14
C ILE A 32 21.55 -9.55 -0.93
N ARG A 33 22.36 -9.81 -1.97
CA ARG A 33 22.24 -11.00 -2.81
C ARG A 33 22.40 -12.29 -2.02
N ASP A 34 23.35 -12.35 -1.10
CA ASP A 34 23.57 -13.52 -0.23
C ASP A 34 22.36 -13.76 0.68
N LYS A 35 21.82 -12.70 1.30
CA LYS A 35 20.61 -12.80 2.13
C LYS A 35 19.42 -13.32 1.35
N ILE A 36 19.20 -12.85 0.12
CA ILE A 36 18.12 -13.33 -0.76
C ILE A 36 18.29 -14.82 -1.05
N THR A 37 19.52 -15.23 -1.39
CA THR A 37 19.84 -16.63 -1.73
C THR A 37 19.57 -17.57 -0.55
N LEU A 38 19.81 -17.09 0.68
CA LEU A 38 19.54 -17.83 1.92
C LEU A 38 18.09 -17.71 2.41
N GLY A 39 17.22 -16.99 1.70
CA GLY A 39 15.83 -16.75 2.12
C GLY A 39 15.68 -15.84 3.34
N HIS A 40 16.71 -15.06 3.66
CA HIS A 40 16.69 -14.11 4.77
C HIS A 40 16.11 -12.75 4.35
N CYS A 41 15.46 -12.08 5.30
CA CYS A 41 14.92 -10.74 5.09
C CYS A 41 16.05 -9.72 4.87
N THR A 42 15.88 -8.85 3.86
CA THR A 42 16.88 -7.87 3.40
C THR A 42 16.65 -6.45 3.93
N LEU A 43 15.60 -6.23 4.73
CA LEU A 43 15.42 -4.98 5.46
C LEU A 43 16.58 -4.83 6.47
N PRO A 44 17.29 -3.67 6.57
CA PRO A 44 16.84 -2.29 6.33
C PRO A 44 17.52 -1.59 5.15
N ILE A 45 18.06 -2.33 4.17
CA ILE A 45 19.01 -1.77 3.19
C ILE A 45 18.33 -0.80 2.19
N TYR A 46 17.00 -0.82 2.07
CA TYR A 46 16.21 0.10 1.24
C TYR A 46 15.73 1.39 1.94
N LYS A 47 15.98 1.57 3.25
CA LYS A 47 15.40 2.69 4.01
C LYS A 47 16.06 4.05 3.78
N ASN A 48 17.14 4.13 3.01
CA ASN A 48 17.84 5.39 2.70
C ASN A 48 17.48 5.97 1.31
N SER A 49 16.55 5.37 0.57
CA SER A 49 15.94 6.08 -0.56
C SER A 49 15.15 7.27 0.01
N PRO A 50 15.25 8.49 -0.55
CA PRO A 50 14.39 9.61 -0.18
C PRO A 50 12.99 9.36 -0.73
N VAL A 51 12.37 8.26 -0.28
CA VAL A 51 10.93 8.08 -0.33
C VAL A 51 10.40 9.07 0.69
N SER A 52 9.80 10.12 0.15
CA SER A 52 8.90 11.04 0.82
C SER A 52 8.30 10.42 2.08
N THR A 53 8.63 11.05 3.20
CA THR A 53 7.96 10.98 4.49
C THR A 53 6.53 10.47 4.39
N GLN A 54 6.35 9.17 4.63
CA GLN A 54 5.23 8.74 5.42
C GLN A 54 5.87 8.04 6.61
N LYS A 55 6.07 8.84 7.66
CA LYS A 55 6.08 8.31 9.01
C LYS A 55 4.97 7.28 9.05
N GLU A 56 5.31 6.04 9.36
CA GLU A 56 4.37 5.11 9.97
C GLU A 56 3.91 5.74 11.30
N GLU A 57 3.06 6.74 11.21
CA GLU A 57 2.01 6.99 12.17
C GLU A 57 0.97 5.89 11.95
N SER A 58 1.40 4.65 12.19
CA SER A 58 0.59 3.67 12.91
C SER A 58 0.36 4.24 14.32
N LYS A 59 -0.30 5.38 14.40
CA LYS A 59 -0.78 5.99 15.62
C LYS A 59 -2.29 5.89 15.57
N LYS A 60 -2.76 4.79 16.15
CA LYS A 60 -3.84 4.85 17.14
C LYS A 60 -5.21 5.28 16.57
N SER A 61 -5.68 4.63 15.52
CA SER A 61 -7.11 4.67 15.15
C SER A 61 -7.81 3.32 15.26
N SER A 62 -7.07 2.24 15.51
CA SER A 62 -7.58 0.85 15.48
C SER A 62 -8.23 0.38 16.78
N GLU A 63 -8.39 1.24 17.79
CA GLU A 63 -8.84 0.82 19.14
C GLU A 63 -9.87 1.76 19.77
N GLU A 64 -10.27 2.86 19.11
CA GLU A 64 -11.37 3.69 19.61
C GLU A 64 -12.70 3.09 19.12
N PRO A 65 -13.65 2.77 20.02
CA PRO A 65 -14.92 2.16 19.64
C PRO A 65 -15.68 3.02 18.62
N VAL A 66 -16.31 2.36 17.64
CA VAL A 66 -17.07 2.98 16.53
C VAL A 66 -18.07 4.03 17.05
N GLU A 67 -18.69 3.79 18.23
CA GLU A 67 -19.56 4.74 18.93
C GLU A 67 -18.94 6.14 19.14
N LEU A 68 -17.65 6.23 19.48
CA LEU A 68 -16.99 7.52 19.73
C LEU A 68 -16.70 8.31 18.46
N ARG A 69 -16.63 7.62 17.31
CA ARG A 69 -16.35 8.25 16.02
C ARG A 69 -17.60 8.64 15.23
N LYS A 70 -18.80 8.35 15.75
CA LYS A 70 -20.08 8.76 15.13
C LYS A 70 -20.20 10.29 14.98
N GLU A 71 -19.55 11.06 15.84
CA GLU A 71 -19.49 12.53 15.72
C GLU A 71 -18.78 13.00 14.42
N LEU A 72 -17.89 12.16 13.89
CA LEU A 72 -17.19 12.41 12.63
C LEU A 72 -18.05 12.05 11.40
N PHE A 73 -19.19 11.39 11.59
CA PHE A 73 -20.11 11.14 10.50
C PHE A 73 -20.79 12.44 10.07
N ASP A 74 -21.28 12.44 8.85
CA ASP A 74 -22.10 13.52 8.35
C ASP A 74 -23.48 13.44 8.99
N ALA A 75 -24.01 14.59 9.38
CA ALA A 75 -25.36 14.66 9.92
C ALA A 75 -26.38 14.53 8.79
N ASP A 76 -27.46 13.80 9.05
CA ASP A 76 -28.62 13.62 8.17
C ASP A 76 -29.43 14.93 8.03
N ASN A 77 -28.81 15.92 7.41
CA ASN A 77 -29.40 17.22 7.15
C ASN A 77 -30.08 17.23 5.77
N GLU A 78 -31.01 18.17 5.56
CA GLU A 78 -31.64 18.38 4.24
C GLU A 78 -30.63 18.53 3.09
N LYS A 79 -29.44 19.06 3.37
CA LYS A 79 -28.36 19.19 2.37
C LYS A 79 -27.84 17.84 1.91
N TYR A 80 -27.75 16.88 2.83
CA TYR A 80 -27.35 15.51 2.55
C TYR A 80 -28.42 14.79 1.73
N GLU A 81 -29.69 14.92 2.12
CA GLU A 81 -30.82 14.38 1.34
C GLU A 81 -30.88 14.96 -0.08
N LYS A 82 -30.75 16.29 -0.22
CA LYS A 82 -30.68 16.95 -1.54
C LYS A 82 -29.50 16.47 -2.38
N TYR A 83 -28.38 16.10 -1.75
CA TYR A 83 -27.24 15.52 -2.43
C TYR A 83 -27.56 14.11 -2.93
N LEU A 84 -28.10 13.24 -2.08
CA LEU A 84 -28.49 11.87 -2.45
C LEU A 84 -29.53 11.87 -3.59
N MET A 85 -30.51 12.78 -3.56
CA MET A 85 -31.53 12.91 -4.61
C MET A 85 -30.97 13.42 -5.95
N LYS A 86 -29.80 14.06 -5.95
CA LYS A 86 -29.12 14.54 -7.17
C LYS A 86 -28.25 13.45 -7.80
N LEU A 87 -27.94 12.37 -7.08
CA LEU A 87 -27.08 11.32 -7.60
C LEU A 87 -27.84 10.46 -8.61
N ASP A 88 -27.18 10.20 -9.74
CA ASP A 88 -27.70 9.30 -10.74
C ASP A 88 -27.36 7.84 -10.36
N PRO A 89 -28.35 6.94 -10.22
CA PRO A 89 -28.07 5.54 -9.85
C PRO A 89 -27.26 4.79 -10.91
N ASN A 90 -27.21 5.30 -12.13
CA ASN A 90 -26.46 4.70 -13.24
C ASN A 90 -24.96 5.08 -13.23
N ASP A 91 -24.56 6.14 -12.51
CA ASP A 91 -23.17 6.61 -12.43
C ASP A 91 -22.53 6.32 -11.07
N CYS A 92 -22.66 5.09 -10.57
CA CYS A 92 -22.12 4.69 -9.26
C CYS A 92 -20.59 4.73 -9.22
N LYS A 93 -19.91 4.54 -10.35
CA LYS A 93 -18.45 4.41 -10.40
C LYS A 93 -17.71 5.73 -10.17
N ASN A 94 -18.26 6.84 -10.64
CA ASN A 94 -17.63 8.16 -10.54
C ASN A 94 -18.08 8.93 -9.28
N GLN A 95 -18.98 8.36 -8.48
CA GLN A 95 -19.47 8.97 -7.25
C GLN A 95 -18.46 8.84 -6.11
N ASP A 96 -18.48 9.84 -5.21
CA ASP A 96 -17.72 9.78 -3.96
C ASP A 96 -18.42 8.84 -2.97
N HIS A 97 -18.02 7.57 -2.98
CA HIS A 97 -18.57 6.50 -2.14
C HIS A 97 -18.56 6.83 -0.64
N TYR A 98 -17.52 7.53 -0.16
CA TYR A 98 -17.45 7.90 1.26
C TYR A 98 -18.49 8.97 1.59
N LYS A 99 -18.68 9.93 0.69
CA LYS A 99 -19.70 10.96 0.87
C LYS A 99 -21.12 10.39 0.77
N VAL A 100 -21.34 9.36 -0.04
CA VAL A 100 -22.63 8.63 -0.11
C VAL A 100 -22.91 7.84 1.17
N LEU A 101 -21.87 7.36 1.85
CA LEU A 101 -21.99 6.65 3.13
C LEU A 101 -22.05 7.58 4.35
N GLY A 102 -22.03 8.91 4.17
CA GLY A 102 -21.94 9.87 5.27
C GLY A 102 -20.58 9.91 5.98
N LEU A 103 -19.53 9.40 5.33
CA LEU A 103 -18.15 9.33 5.82
C LEU A 103 -17.25 10.37 5.13
N SER A 104 -17.80 11.52 4.72
CA SER A 104 -17.05 12.49 3.91
C SER A 104 -15.85 13.11 4.65
N LYS A 105 -15.87 13.11 5.99
CA LYS A 105 -14.75 13.59 6.83
C LYS A 105 -13.64 12.55 6.97
N LEU A 106 -13.98 11.26 7.05
CA LEU A 106 -13.05 10.14 7.27
C LEU A 106 -12.37 9.70 5.96
N ARG A 107 -13.14 9.51 4.88
CA ARG A 107 -12.63 9.00 3.59
C ARG A 107 -11.73 7.77 3.76
N TRP A 108 -10.48 7.86 3.30
CA TRP A 108 -9.47 6.81 3.38
C TRP A 108 -9.03 6.45 4.80
N GLN A 109 -9.41 7.26 5.80
CA GLN A 109 -9.17 7.01 7.22
C GLN A 109 -10.30 6.22 7.89
N ALA A 110 -11.39 5.91 7.16
CA ALA A 110 -12.49 5.12 7.68
C ALA A 110 -12.06 3.67 7.93
N THR A 111 -12.41 3.15 9.11
CA THR A 111 -12.10 1.76 9.49
C THR A 111 -13.05 0.80 8.76
N SER A 112 -12.64 -0.45 8.51
CA SER A 112 -13.52 -1.46 7.89
C SER A 112 -14.84 -1.65 8.63
N ASP A 113 -14.80 -1.52 9.96
CA ASP A 113 -15.96 -1.67 10.84
C ASP A 113 -16.91 -0.47 10.73
N GLU A 114 -16.38 0.74 10.55
CA GLU A 114 -17.18 1.96 10.31
C GLU A 114 -17.88 1.89 8.95
N ILE A 115 -17.16 1.43 7.91
CA ILE A 115 -17.73 1.24 6.57
C ILE A 115 -18.82 0.16 6.61
N ARG A 116 -18.55 -0.97 7.28
CA ARG A 116 -19.54 -2.03 7.47
C ARG A 116 -20.76 -1.52 8.23
N PHE A 117 -20.57 -0.79 9.32
CA PHE A 117 -21.64 -0.21 10.11
C PHE A 117 -22.55 0.71 9.28
N CYS A 118 -21.97 1.60 8.47
CA CYS A 118 -22.73 2.47 7.56
C CYS A 118 -23.48 1.66 6.48
N CYS A 119 -22.85 0.63 5.91
CA CYS A 119 -23.51 -0.23 4.91
C CYS A 119 -24.61 -1.11 5.50
N GLU A 120 -24.44 -1.63 6.71
CA GLU A 120 -25.41 -2.49 7.39
C GLU A 120 -26.62 -1.71 7.90
N LEU A 121 -26.41 -0.49 8.44
CA LEU A 121 -27.51 0.41 8.80
C LEU A 121 -28.19 1.02 7.57
N GLY A 122 -27.42 1.31 6.53
CA GLY A 122 -27.90 1.78 5.24
C GLY A 122 -28.41 0.66 4.32
N GLY A 123 -28.99 -0.41 4.88
CA GLY A 123 -29.53 -1.58 4.17
C GLY A 123 -30.76 -1.30 3.30
N PHE A 124 -30.70 -0.27 2.45
CA PHE A 124 -31.58 0.01 1.34
C PHE A 124 -30.76 0.61 0.20
N PHE A 125 -30.42 -0.24 -0.78
CA PHE A 125 -30.49 0.15 -2.18
C PHE A 125 -31.86 -0.25 -2.72
#